data_AF-A0A2S5GR79-F1
#
_entry.id   AF-A0A2S5GR79-F1
#
_cell.length_a   1.000
_cell.length_b   1.000
_cell.length_c   1.000
_cell.angle_alpha   90.00
_cell.angle_beta   90.00
_cell.angle_gamma   90.00
#
_symmetry.space_group_name_H-M   'P 1'
#
loop_
_entity.id
_entity.type
_entity.pdbx_description
1 polymer ?
#
loop_
_entity_poly.entity_id
_entity_poly.type
_entity_poly.pdbx_seq_one_letter_code
_entity_poly.pdbx_strand_id
1 'polypeptide(L)'
;MSDHPFTYDRWATPDDPEFGVVRFDDLRKIERACLGIWAIARIVGNSANEPGATGARPMDGWVVSNLMGGVESLCDQIADLAASSMDEPPLVSLFSKAKTSTQ
;
A
#
# COMPACT_ATOMS: atom_id res chain seq x y z
N MET A 1 -28.97 18.44 -13.61
CA MET A 1 -28.12 19.02 -12.55
C MET A 1 -27.25 20.06 -13.25
N SER A 2 -27.34 21.32 -12.86
CA SER A 2 -26.66 22.45 -13.51
C SER A 2 -25.24 22.58 -12.96
N ASP A 3 -24.26 22.17 -13.75
CA ASP A 3 -22.84 22.28 -13.40
C ASP A 3 -22.41 23.75 -13.43
N HIS A 4 -22.07 24.29 -12.26
CA HIS A 4 -21.59 25.66 -12.11
C HIS A 4 -20.07 25.68 -12.39
N PRO A 5 -19.56 26.62 -13.20
CA PRO A 5 -18.16 26.62 -13.69
C PRO A 5 -17.09 26.79 -12.60
N PHE A 6 -17.49 27.14 -11.37
CA PHE A 6 -16.61 27.27 -10.21
C PHE A 6 -16.71 26.09 -9.21
N THR A 7 -17.50 25.06 -9.54
CA THR A 7 -17.63 23.82 -8.76
C THR A 7 -17.07 22.59 -9.48
N TYR A 8 -16.34 22.80 -10.58
CA TYR A 8 -15.45 21.76 -11.08
C TYR A 8 -14.42 21.49 -10.01
N ASP A 9 -14.35 20.26 -9.51
CA ASP A 9 -13.17 19.83 -8.77
C ASP A 9 -12.01 19.90 -9.76
N ARG A 10 -11.22 20.97 -9.63
CA ARG A 10 -10.08 21.31 -10.47
C ARG A 10 -8.99 20.22 -10.50
N TRP A 11 -9.15 19.17 -9.71
CA TRP A 11 -8.26 18.01 -9.68
C TRP A 11 -8.78 16.82 -10.50
N ALA A 12 -9.99 16.81 -11.03
CA ALA A 12 -10.57 15.57 -11.56
C ALA A 12 -10.99 15.67 -13.03
N THR A 13 -10.04 15.39 -13.93
CA THR A 13 -10.34 14.88 -15.27
C THR A 13 -10.11 13.37 -15.25
N PRO A 14 -11.04 12.51 -15.73
CA PRO A 14 -10.83 11.05 -15.74
C PRO A 14 -9.59 10.59 -16.52
N ASP A 15 -9.09 11.45 -17.42
CA ASP A 15 -7.92 11.23 -18.27
C ASP A 15 -6.68 12.03 -17.79
N ASP A 16 -6.70 12.61 -16.58
CA ASP A 16 -5.53 13.30 -16.02
C ASP A 16 -4.41 12.28 -15.73
N PRO A 17 -3.16 12.52 -16.19
CA PRO A 17 -2.03 11.63 -15.91
C PRO A 17 -1.67 11.52 -14.42
N GLU A 18 -2.31 12.33 -13.56
CA GLU A 18 -2.22 12.24 -12.10
C GLU A 18 -3.04 11.06 -11.51
N PHE A 19 -3.93 10.43 -12.29
CA PHE A 19 -4.75 9.31 -11.85
C PHE A 19 -4.34 7.99 -12.49
N GLY A 20 -3.98 7.04 -11.63
CA GLY A 20 -3.72 5.64 -12.00
C GLY A 20 -4.83 4.72 -11.52
N VAL A 21 -5.06 3.62 -12.25
CA VAL A 21 -5.95 2.56 -11.79
C VAL A 21 -5.14 1.64 -10.87
N VAL A 22 -5.51 1.61 -9.59
CA VAL A 22 -4.91 0.68 -8.62
C VAL A 22 -5.85 -0.50 -8.39
N ARG A 23 -5.32 -1.72 -8.40
CA ARG A 23 -6.12 -2.91 -8.09
C ARG A 23 -6.48 -2.90 -6.61
N PHE A 24 -7.76 -3.10 -6.30
CA PHE A 24 -8.24 -3.15 -4.92
C PHE A 24 -7.54 -4.23 -4.08
N ASP A 25 -7.15 -5.34 -4.70
CA ASP A 25 -6.40 -6.41 -4.03
C ASP A 25 -5.03 -5.93 -3.53
N ASP A 26 -4.36 -5.04 -4.28
CA ASP A 26 -3.06 -4.49 -3.88
C ASP A 26 -3.21 -3.48 -2.74
N LEU A 27 -4.27 -2.68 -2.73
CA LEU A 27 -4.62 -1.84 -1.57
C LEU A 27 -4.89 -2.68 -0.31
N ARG A 28 -5.55 -3.84 -0.45
CA ARG A 28 -5.79 -4.76 0.66
C ARG A 28 -4.51 -5.42 1.18
N LYS A 29 -3.55 -5.73 0.29
CA LYS A 29 -2.23 -6.23 0.69
C LYS A 29 -1.46 -5.16 1.47
N ILE A 30 -1.46 -3.91 0.99
CA ILE A 30 -0.82 -2.78 1.68
C ILE A 30 -1.45 -2.57 3.06
N GLU A 31 -2.79 -2.57 3.17
CA GLU A 31 -3.50 -2.46 4.45
C GLU A 31 -3.03 -3.54 5.44
N ARG A 32 -2.97 -4.80 5.00
CA ARG A 32 -2.52 -5.92 5.84
C ARG A 32 -1.06 -5.80 6.24
N ALA A 33 -0.18 -5.37 5.34
CA ALA A 33 1.23 -5.15 5.63
C ALA A 33 1.41 -4.07 6.71
N CYS A 34 0.69 -2.94 6.60
CA CYS A 34 0.68 -1.88 7.62
C CYS A 34 0.23 -2.38 8.99
N LEU A 35 -0.84 -3.19 9.04
CA LEU A 35 -1.31 -3.80 10.29
C LEU A 35 -0.28 -4.77 10.89
N GLY A 36 0.40 -5.55 10.04
CA GLY A 36 1.49 -6.45 10.44
C GLY A 36 2.67 -5.68 11.05
N ILE A 37 3.12 -4.62 10.38
CA ILE A 37 4.19 -3.74 10.88
C ILE A 37 3.82 -3.16 12.24
N TRP A 38 2.60 -2.64 12.38
CA TRP A 38 2.14 -2.06 13.64
C TRP A 38 2.10 -3.08 14.78
N ALA A 39 1.61 -4.29 14.49
CA ALA A 39 1.57 -5.39 15.47
C ALA A 39 2.98 -5.78 15.92
N ILE A 40 3.92 -5.96 14.99
CA ILE A 40 5.31 -6.29 15.30
C ILE A 40 5.97 -5.18 16.12
N ALA A 41 5.82 -3.92 15.70
CA ALA A 41 6.37 -2.77 16.41
C ALA A 41 5.87 -2.71 17.86
N ARG A 42 4.59 -3.01 18.10
CA ARG A 42 4.02 -3.04 19.45
C ARG A 42 4.55 -4.20 20.28
N ILE A 43 4.70 -5.39 19.69
CA ILE A 43 5.29 -6.56 20.38
C ILE A 43 6.73 -6.27 20.79
N VAL A 44 7.56 -5.84 19.85
CA VAL A 44 8.98 -5.53 20.09
C VAL A 44 9.10 -4.37 21.08
N GLY A 45 8.33 -3.29 20.90
CA GLY A 45 8.33 -2.12 21.76
C GLY A 45 7.94 -2.44 23.21
N ASN A 46 6.89 -3.23 23.41
CA ASN A 46 6.47 -3.67 24.76
C ASN A 46 7.57 -4.52 25.42
N SER A 47 8.17 -5.45 24.67
CA SER A 47 9.25 -6.29 25.18
C SER A 47 10.50 -5.49 25.56
N ALA A 48 10.82 -4.43 24.82
CA ALA A 48 12.02 -3.64 25.04
C ALA A 48 11.87 -2.62 26.18
N ASN A 49 10.71 -1.96 26.28
CA ASN A 49 10.51 -0.82 27.18
C ASN A 49 9.81 -1.20 28.48
N GLU A 50 8.96 -2.23 28.47
CA GLU A 50 8.12 -2.58 29.63
C GLU A 50 8.14 -4.09 29.95
N PRO A 51 9.32 -4.74 30.05
CA PRO A 51 9.40 -6.19 30.28
C PRO A 51 8.75 -6.62 31.60
N GLY A 52 8.72 -5.74 32.61
CA GLY A 52 8.10 -6.02 33.91
C GLY A 52 6.57 -5.87 33.94
N ALA A 53 5.95 -5.22 32.95
CA ALA A 53 4.52 -4.89 32.99
C ALA A 53 3.60 -6.12 32.86
N THR A 54 4.11 -7.21 32.28
CA THR A 54 3.34 -8.45 32.04
C THR A 54 3.80 -9.62 32.92
N GLY A 55 4.91 -9.46 33.66
CA GLY A 55 5.59 -10.56 34.33
C GLY A 55 6.25 -11.57 33.38
N ALA A 56 6.19 -11.35 32.06
CA ALA A 56 6.84 -12.19 31.07
C ALA A 56 8.33 -11.84 30.96
N ARG A 57 9.15 -12.83 30.58
CA ARG A 57 10.56 -12.59 30.29
C ARG A 57 10.68 -11.74 29.01
N PRO A 58 11.58 -10.72 28.97
CA PRO A 58 11.87 -10.00 27.73
C PRO A 58 12.25 -10.97 26.60
N MET A 59 11.82 -10.66 25.38
CA MET A 59 12.16 -11.43 24.19
C MET A 59 13.68 -11.48 23.97
N ASP A 60 14.13 -12.61 23.45
CA ASP A 60 15.52 -12.79 23.07
C ASP A 60 15.90 -11.88 21.90
N GLY A 61 17.15 -11.42 21.87
CA GLY A 61 17.66 -10.54 20.82
C GLY A 61 17.54 -11.14 19.42
N TRP A 62 17.68 -12.46 19.27
CA TRP A 62 17.47 -13.15 17.99
C TRP A 62 16.01 -13.06 17.54
N VAL A 63 15.06 -13.19 18.47
CA VAL A 63 13.62 -13.06 18.17
C VAL A 63 13.28 -11.62 17.76
N VAL A 64 13.80 -10.63 18.50
CA VAL A 64 13.63 -9.21 18.14
C VAL A 64 14.19 -8.94 16.74
N SER A 65 15.40 -9.43 16.44
CA SER A 65 16.05 -9.25 15.14
C SER A 65 15.21 -9.83 13.98
N ASN A 66 14.70 -11.06 14.12
CA ASN A 66 13.86 -11.66 13.09
C ASN A 66 12.54 -10.92 12.89
N LEU A 67 11.93 -10.43 13.97
CA LEU A 67 10.71 -9.63 13.88
C LEU A 67 10.96 -8.30 13.15
N MET A 68 12.08 -7.63 13.43
CA MET A 68 12.47 -6.42 12.71
C MET A 68 12.79 -6.70 11.23
N GLY A 69 13.44 -7.82 10.91
CA GLY A 69 13.61 -8.24 9.51
C GLY A 69 12.27 -8.53 8.81
N GLY A 70 11.27 -9.00 9.56
CA GLY A 70 9.89 -9.11 9.07
C GLY A 70 9.27 -7.74 8.75
N VAL A 71 9.54 -6.71 9.56
CA VAL A 71 9.10 -5.32 9.27
C VAL A 71 9.75 -4.81 7.98
N GLU A 72 11.07 -5.02 7.83
CA GLU A 72 11.79 -4.65 6.61
C GLU A 72 11.18 -5.31 5.37
N SER A 73 10.93 -6.62 5.43
CA SER A 73 10.30 -7.36 4.33
C SER A 73 8.88 -6.88 3.99
N LEU A 74 8.09 -6.47 4.98
CA LEU A 74 6.75 -5.90 4.74
C LEU A 74 6.84 -4.50 4.12
N CYS A 75 7.82 -3.69 4.51
CA CYS A 75 8.08 -2.39 3.88
C CYS A 75 8.49 -2.55 2.41
N ASP A 76 9.37 -3.51 2.11
CA ASP A 76 9.78 -3.83 0.74
C ASP A 76 8.57 -4.26 -0.10
N GLN A 77 7.72 -5.13 0.44
CA GLN A 77 6.48 -5.54 -0.23
C GLN A 77 5.55 -4.37 -0.54
N ILE A 78 5.40 -3.40 0.38
CA ILE A 78 4.60 -2.20 0.13
C ILE A 78 5.22 -1.36 -0.99
N ALA A 79 6.55 -1.19 -0.99
CA ALA A 79 7.26 -0.45 -2.01
C ALA A 79 7.10 -1.10 -3.39
N ASP A 80 7.19 -2.42 -3.48
CA ASP A 80 6.99 -3.18 -4.71
C ASP A 80 5.55 -3.02 -5.26
N LEU A 81 4.54 -3.13 -4.39
CA LEU A 81 3.14 -2.94 -4.79
C LEU A 81 2.84 -1.50 -5.24
N ALA A 82 3.48 -0.51 -4.59
CA ALA A 82 3.36 0.88 -5.00
C ALA A 82 4.03 1.10 -6.36
N ALA A 83 5.26 0.60 -6.56
CA ALA A 83 5.99 0.70 -7.82
C ALA A 83 5.21 0.05 -8.97
N SER A 84 4.69 -1.18 -8.77
CA SER A 84 3.90 -1.85 -9.79
C SER A 84 2.64 -1.08 -10.16
N SER A 85 2.02 -0.39 -9.20
CA SER A 85 0.83 0.44 -9.45
C SER A 85 1.15 1.73 -10.21
N MET A 86 2.38 2.23 -10.12
CA MET A 86 2.84 3.44 -10.82
C MET A 86 3.37 3.14 -12.23
N ASP A 87 3.94 1.95 -12.44
CA ASP A 87 4.56 1.55 -13.71
C ASP A 87 3.58 0.87 -14.70
N GLU A 88 2.37 0.49 -14.26
CA GLU A 88 1.40 -0.20 -15.12
C GLU A 88 0.74 0.77 -16.13
N PRO A 89 0.85 0.53 -17.45
CA PRO A 89 0.26 1.41 -18.45
C PRO A 89 -1.27 1.41 -18.35
N PRO A 90 -1.96 2.54 -18.59
CA PRO A 90 -3.41 2.61 -18.51
C PRO A 90 -4.07 1.55 -19.41
N LEU A 91 -4.95 0.73 -18.82
CA LEU A 91 -5.70 -0.34 -19.51
C LEU A 91 -6.51 0.16 -20.72
N VAL A 92 -6.67 1.48 -20.87
CA VAL A 92 -7.25 2.16 -22.05
C VAL A 92 -6.54 1.77 -23.35
N SER A 93 -5.24 1.44 -23.30
CA SER A 93 -4.45 0.97 -24.44
C SER A 93 -4.97 -0.34 -25.06
N LEU A 94 -5.58 -1.23 -24.26
CA LEU A 94 -6.08 -2.52 -24.74
C LEU A 94 -7.41 -2.39 -25.51
N PHE A 95 -8.24 -1.42 -25.14
CA PHE A 95 -9.55 -1.21 -25.77
C PHE A 95 -9.50 -0.28 -26.98
N SER A 96 -8.43 0.51 -27.17
CA SER A 96 -8.24 1.32 -28.37
C SER A 96 -7.90 0.48 -29.60
N LYS A 97 -7.19 -0.66 -29.42
CA LYS A 97 -6.77 -1.55 -30.51
C LYS A 97 -7.90 -2.40 -31.10
N ALA A 98 -9.02 -2.55 -30.39
CA ALA A 98 -10.17 -3.32 -30.85
C ALA A 98 -11.06 -2.57 -31.86
N LYS A 99 -10.95 -1.23 -31.97
CA LYS A 99 -11.83 -0.42 -32.83
C LYS A 99 -11.29 -0.12 -34.23
N THR A 100 -10.05 -0.49 -34.56
CA THR A 100 -9.41 -0.17 -35.85
C THR A 100 -9.33 -1.33 -36.83
N SER A 101 -9.84 -2.52 -36.50
CA SER A 101 -9.86 -3.69 -37.39
C SER A 101 -11.27 -3.97 -37.93
N THR A 102 -11.92 -2.96 -38.49
CA THR A 102 -13.08 -3.16 -39.38
C THR A 102 -13.18 -1.99 -40.36
N GLN A 103 -12.30 -1.98 -41.35
CA GLN A 103 -12.55 -1.30 -42.62
C GLN A 103 -11.82 -2.02 -43.75
#